data_AF-S6VV03-F1
#
_entry.id   AF-S6VV03-F1
#
_cell.length_a   1.000
_cell.length_b   1.000
_cell.length_c   1.000
_cell.angle_alpha   90.00
_cell.angle_beta   90.00
_cell.angle_gamma   90.00
#
_symmetry.space_group_name_H-M   'P 1'
#
loop_
_entity.id
_entity.type
_entity.pdbx_description
1 polymer ?
#
loop_
_entity_poly.entity_id
_entity_poly.type
_entity_poly.pdbx_seq_one_letter_code
_entity_poly.pdbx_strand_id
1 'polypeptide(L)'
;MHLTTTARDAFMSCGMERVMLLMLDKTSTVLRVNQTAGLPAEAAAMQLFTKESTVLQRLLTQPTQLRMTPANIAQFSALLPAPLKTLFSGQHWLIRSLSNNGKVMLLVVADQGGGALSEISVQAFGKTAQCIERALGIFSHRKA
;
A
#
# COMPACT_ATOMS: atom_id res chain seq x y z
N MET A 1 6.20 17.08 11.02
CA MET A 1 5.94 15.61 11.05
C MET A 1 4.60 15.37 10.36
N HIS A 2 4.58 14.68 9.21
CA HIS A 2 3.36 14.37 8.48
C HIS A 2 2.91 12.95 8.79
N LEU A 3 1.59 12.74 8.93
CA LEU A 3 1.02 11.44 9.30
C LEU A 3 1.44 10.31 8.36
N THR A 4 1.58 10.59 7.07
CA THR A 4 2.00 9.61 6.07
C THR A 4 3.48 9.24 6.19
N THR A 5 4.35 10.17 6.60
CA THR A 5 5.75 9.86 6.92
C THR A 5 5.83 8.89 8.10
N THR A 6 5.10 9.15 9.18
CA THR A 6 5.04 8.25 10.35
C THR A 6 4.46 6.89 9.98
N ALA A 7 3.43 6.84 9.14
CA ALA A 7 2.85 5.59 8.66
C ALA A 7 3.87 4.75 7.88
N ARG A 8 4.64 5.38 6.98
CA ARG A 8 5.74 4.73 6.25
C ARG A 8 6.78 4.17 7.22
N ASP A 9 7.22 4.97 8.19
CA ASP A 9 8.26 4.56 9.15
C ASP A 9 7.81 3.42 10.06
N ALA A 10 6.52 3.36 10.38
CA ALA A 10 5.94 2.24 11.12
C ALA A 10 6.00 0.92 10.32
N PHE A 11 5.77 0.95 9.00
CA PHE A 11 5.94 -0.23 8.16
C PHE A 11 7.41 -0.65 8.04
N MET A 12 8.33 0.31 7.95
CA MET A 12 9.77 0.01 7.99
C MET A 12 10.15 -0.64 9.33
N SER A 13 9.68 -0.09 10.44
CA SER A 13 9.97 -0.57 11.79
C SER A 13 9.36 -1.95 12.08
N CYS A 14 8.27 -2.33 11.40
CA CYS A 14 7.71 -3.68 11.50
C CYS A 14 8.40 -4.70 10.58
N GLY A 15 9.50 -4.31 9.92
CA GLY A 15 10.37 -5.19 9.17
C GLY A 15 10.15 -5.19 7.66
N MET A 16 9.38 -4.26 7.09
CA MET A 16 9.35 -4.07 5.64
C MET A 16 10.60 -3.31 5.21
N GLU A 17 11.16 -3.66 4.05
CA GLU A 17 12.36 -3.01 3.52
C GLU A 17 12.02 -1.98 2.46
N ARG A 18 10.96 -2.24 1.69
CA ARG A 18 10.47 -1.33 0.65
C ARG A 18 9.02 -1.04 0.92
N VAL A 19 8.68 0.24 0.98
CA VAL A 19 7.32 0.71 1.29
C VAL A 19 6.96 1.84 0.35
N MET A 20 5.77 1.78 -0.23
CA MET A 20 5.14 2.84 -1.00
C MET A 20 3.75 3.11 -0.45
N LEU A 21 3.49 4.36 -0.08
CA LEU A 21 2.15 4.85 0.25
C LEU A 21 1.61 5.65 -0.92
N LEU A 22 0.47 5.21 -1.45
CA LEU A 22 -0.27 5.86 -2.52
C LEU A 22 -1.52 6.53 -1.93
N MET A 23 -1.83 7.73 -2.41
CA MET A 23 -3.02 8.49 -2.01
C MET A 23 -3.87 8.80 -3.25
N LEU A 24 -5.18 8.68 -3.11
CA LEU A 24 -6.10 9.11 -4.16
C LEU A 24 -6.07 10.63 -4.33
N ASP A 25 -6.15 11.09 -5.57
CA ASP A 25 -6.46 12.46 -5.88
C ASP A 25 -7.89 12.84 -5.46
N LYS A 26 -8.20 14.15 -5.53
CA LYS A 26 -9.52 14.67 -5.12
C LYS A 26 -10.67 14.11 -5.96
N THR A 27 -10.39 13.65 -7.18
CA THR A 27 -11.35 13.08 -8.14
C THR A 27 -11.47 11.56 -8.03
N SER A 28 -10.70 10.91 -7.15
CA SER A 28 -10.66 9.43 -7.00
C SER A 28 -10.30 8.67 -8.28
N THR A 29 -9.57 9.31 -9.19
CA THR A 29 -9.22 8.78 -10.52
C THR A 29 -7.77 8.34 -10.62
N VAL A 30 -6.88 8.95 -9.82
CA VAL A 30 -5.45 8.69 -9.87
C VAL A 30 -4.94 8.45 -8.46
N LEU A 31 -4.18 7.36 -8.29
CA LEU A 31 -3.35 7.11 -7.13
C LEU A 31 -1.96 7.68 -7.38
N ARG A 32 -1.52 8.59 -6.52
CA ARG A 32 -0.20 9.22 -6.58
C ARG A 32 0.63 8.77 -5.39
N VAL A 33 1.93 8.60 -5.61
CA VAL A 33 2.85 8.28 -4.52
C VAL A 33 2.93 9.47 -3.57
N ASN A 34 2.68 9.21 -2.29
CA ASN A 34 2.76 10.20 -1.23
C ASN A 34 4.04 10.05 -0.40
N GLN A 35 4.47 8.81 -0.14
CA GLN A 35 5.70 8.50 0.59
C GLN A 35 6.31 7.20 0.06
N THR A 36 7.65 7.13 0.07
CA THR A 36 8.41 5.92 -0.22
C THR A 36 9.54 5.73 0.78
N ALA A 37 9.95 4.48 0.98
CA ALA A 37 11.20 4.07 1.62
C ALA A 37 11.74 2.82 0.92
N GLY A 38 13.07 2.69 0.84
CA GLY A 38 13.74 1.54 0.21
C GLY A 38 13.51 1.39 -1.30
N LEU A 39 13.00 2.43 -1.95
CA LEU A 39 12.71 2.45 -3.39
C LEU A 39 13.55 3.55 -4.09
N PRO A 40 13.83 3.39 -5.40
CA PRO A 40 14.48 4.44 -6.20
C PRO A 40 13.71 5.76 -6.12
N ALA A 41 14.43 6.89 -6.21
CA ALA A 41 13.84 8.21 -6.05
C ALA A 41 12.76 8.51 -7.11
N GLU A 42 12.93 7.95 -8.31
CA GLU A 42 12.02 8.07 -9.46
C GLU A 42 10.65 7.47 -9.18
N ALA A 43 10.55 6.52 -8.23
CA ALA A 43 9.28 5.93 -7.82
C ALA A 43 8.31 7.00 -7.25
N ALA A 44 8.81 8.11 -6.72
CA ALA A 44 7.98 9.20 -6.20
C ALA A 44 7.13 9.88 -7.30
N ALA A 45 7.54 9.80 -8.57
CA ALA A 45 6.79 10.37 -9.69
C ALA A 45 5.69 9.43 -10.23
N MET A 46 5.61 8.18 -9.73
CA MET A 46 4.67 7.18 -10.22
C MET A 46 3.21 7.59 -9.99
N GLN A 47 2.38 7.30 -10.98
CA GLN A 47 0.93 7.49 -10.94
C GLN A 47 0.24 6.20 -11.43
N LEU A 48 -0.85 5.83 -10.80
CA LEU A 48 -1.67 4.69 -11.18
C LEU A 48 -3.10 5.17 -11.45
N PHE A 49 -3.64 4.84 -12.62
CA PHE A 49 -5.01 5.19 -12.98
C PHE A 49 -5.97 4.11 -12.51
N THR A 50 -6.97 4.49 -11.72
CA THR A 50 -7.89 3.53 -11.08
C THR A 50 -8.74 2.78 -12.12
N LYS A 51 -9.11 3.43 -13.22
CA LYS A 51 -9.91 2.84 -14.30
C LYS A 51 -9.20 1.72 -15.06
N GLU A 52 -7.87 1.68 -15.04
CA GLU A 52 -7.06 0.72 -15.79
C GLU A 52 -6.83 -0.60 -15.04
N SER A 53 -7.26 -0.70 -13.77
CA SER A 53 -7.09 -1.91 -12.97
C SER A 53 -8.30 -2.20 -12.11
N THR A 54 -8.95 -3.34 -12.39
CA THR A 54 -10.07 -3.85 -11.57
C THR A 54 -9.63 -4.22 -10.16
N VAL A 55 -8.37 -4.64 -9.97
CA VAL A 55 -7.80 -4.89 -8.65
C VAL A 55 -7.68 -3.59 -7.85
N LEU A 56 -7.20 -2.50 -8.46
CA LEU A 56 -7.17 -1.20 -7.79
C LEU A 56 -8.58 -0.72 -7.43
N GLN A 57 -9.56 -0.87 -8.33
CA GLN A 57 -10.95 -0.50 -8.02
C GLN A 57 -11.49 -1.27 -6.81
N ARG A 58 -11.24 -2.58 -6.73
CA ARG A 58 -11.63 -3.40 -5.57
C ARG A 58 -10.93 -2.96 -4.28
N LEU A 59 -9.62 -2.74 -4.32
CA LEU A 59 -8.83 -2.24 -3.19
C LEU A 59 -9.33 -0.87 -2.70
N LEU A 60 -9.88 -0.04 -3.58
CA LEU A 60 -10.40 1.28 -3.22
C LEU A 60 -11.87 1.26 -2.78
N THR A 61 -12.63 0.24 -3.17
CA THR A 61 -14.05 0.12 -2.83
C THR A 61 -14.24 -0.55 -1.47
N GLN A 62 -13.43 -1.57 -1.17
CA GLN A 62 -13.54 -2.34 0.06
C GLN A 62 -12.15 -2.51 0.70
N PRO A 63 -12.00 -2.24 2.02
CA PRO A 63 -10.75 -2.49 2.72
C PRO A 63 -10.28 -3.93 2.53
N THR A 64 -9.17 -4.11 1.82
CA THR A 64 -8.68 -5.43 1.39
C THR A 64 -7.17 -5.50 1.53
N GLN A 65 -6.64 -6.70 1.80
CA GLN A 65 -5.21 -7.00 1.73
C GLN A 65 -4.98 -8.15 0.76
N LEU A 66 -4.08 -7.96 -0.19
CA LEU A 66 -3.61 -9.01 -1.08
C LEU A 66 -2.16 -9.34 -0.75
N ARG A 67 -1.85 -10.63 -0.72
CA ARG A 67 -0.48 -11.16 -0.59
C ARG A 67 -0.11 -11.84 -1.89
N MET A 68 0.90 -11.31 -2.54
CA MET A 68 1.49 -11.97 -3.69
C MET A 68 2.43 -13.07 -3.21
N THR A 69 2.30 -14.22 -3.84
CA THR A 69 3.14 -15.41 -3.65
C THR A 69 3.40 -16.05 -5.01
N PRO A 70 4.41 -16.93 -5.13
CA PRO A 70 4.66 -17.68 -6.36
C PRO A 70 3.41 -18.40 -6.89
N ALA A 71 2.52 -18.84 -6.01
CA ALA A 71 1.30 -19.56 -6.38
C ALA A 71 0.22 -18.68 -7.04
N ASN A 72 0.22 -17.36 -6.81
CA ASN A 72 -0.87 -16.48 -7.25
C ASN A 72 -0.41 -15.24 -8.05
N ILE A 73 0.89 -14.92 -8.03
CA ILE A 73 1.38 -13.65 -8.57
C ILE A 73 1.11 -13.52 -10.07
N ALA A 74 1.19 -14.61 -10.85
CA ALA A 74 0.89 -14.57 -12.28
C ALA A 74 -0.55 -14.09 -12.56
N GLN A 75 -1.53 -14.57 -11.78
CA GLN A 75 -2.93 -14.20 -11.91
C GLN A 75 -3.19 -12.75 -11.48
N PHE A 76 -2.68 -12.34 -10.32
CA PHE A 76 -2.93 -10.99 -9.78
C PHE A 76 -2.12 -9.91 -10.50
N SER A 77 -0.87 -10.19 -10.87
CA SER A 77 -0.03 -9.23 -11.59
C SER A 77 -0.60 -8.90 -12.97
N ALA A 78 -1.24 -9.85 -13.66
CA ALA A 78 -1.94 -9.57 -14.91
C ALA A 78 -3.00 -8.45 -14.77
N LEU A 79 -3.58 -8.28 -13.58
CA LEU A 79 -4.63 -7.29 -13.29
C LEU A 79 -4.10 -6.00 -12.63
N LEU A 80 -2.80 -5.92 -12.38
CA LEU A 80 -2.15 -4.77 -11.76
C LEU A 80 -1.47 -3.88 -12.82
N PRO A 81 -1.42 -2.55 -12.62
CA PRO A 81 -0.74 -1.66 -13.54
C PRO A 81 0.74 -2.01 -13.71
N ALA A 82 1.25 -1.85 -14.94
CA ALA A 82 2.65 -2.16 -15.28
C ALA A 82 3.68 -1.45 -14.38
N PRO A 83 3.56 -0.14 -14.06
CA PRO A 83 4.55 0.54 -13.22
C PRO A 83 4.76 -0.12 -11.86
N LEU A 84 3.68 -0.63 -11.25
CA LEU A 84 3.75 -1.28 -9.95
C LEU A 84 4.50 -2.62 -10.01
N LYS A 85 4.26 -3.40 -11.08
CA LYS A 85 4.94 -4.68 -11.32
C LYS A 85 6.43 -4.51 -11.58
N THR A 86 6.79 -3.50 -12.37
CA THR A 86 8.19 -3.21 -12.67
C THR A 86 8.95 -2.84 -11.40
N LEU A 87 8.32 -2.06 -10.51
CA LEU A 87 8.96 -1.62 -9.28
C LEU A 87 9.06 -2.74 -8.22
N PHE A 88 8.00 -3.54 -8.06
CA PHE A 88 7.96 -4.70 -7.18
C PHE A 88 8.06 -6.00 -8.01
N SER A 89 9.24 -6.22 -8.60
CA SER A 89 9.51 -7.35 -9.50
C SER A 89 9.66 -8.72 -8.81
N GLY A 90 9.71 -8.75 -7.47
CA GLY A 90 9.77 -9.97 -6.69
C GLY A 90 8.45 -10.74 -6.64
N GLN A 91 8.50 -12.00 -6.20
CA GLN A 91 7.31 -12.86 -6.15
C GLN A 91 6.52 -12.75 -4.84
N HIS A 92 7.03 -11.99 -3.88
CA HIS A 92 6.47 -11.84 -2.55
C HIS A 92 6.36 -10.38 -2.17
N TRP A 93 5.12 -9.88 -2.08
CA TRP A 93 4.83 -8.53 -1.63
C TRP A 93 3.36 -8.42 -1.19
N LEU A 94 3.06 -7.35 -0.47
CA LEU A 94 1.74 -7.07 0.07
C LEU A 94 1.21 -5.77 -0.54
N ILE A 95 -0.08 -5.74 -0.86
CA ILE A 95 -0.83 -4.51 -1.11
C ILE A 95 -2.06 -4.48 -0.22
N ARG A 96 -2.28 -3.35 0.46
CA ARG A 96 -3.39 -3.22 1.40
C ARG A 96 -4.01 -1.84 1.33
N SER A 97 -5.34 -1.80 1.42
CA SER A 97 -6.13 -0.60 1.63
C SER A 97 -5.98 -0.10 3.06
N LEU A 98 -5.78 1.21 3.25
CA LEU A 98 -5.92 1.87 4.54
C LEU A 98 -7.16 2.76 4.50
N SER A 99 -8.09 2.45 5.38
CA SER A 99 -9.42 3.04 5.43
C SER A 99 -9.63 3.90 6.69
N ASN A 100 -10.52 4.87 6.55
CA ASN A 100 -11.07 5.64 7.66
C ASN A 100 -12.59 5.67 7.51
N ASN A 101 -13.32 5.24 8.54
CA ASN A 101 -14.79 5.14 8.53
C ASN A 101 -15.35 4.43 7.28
N GLY A 102 -14.71 3.33 6.86
CA GLY A 102 -15.13 2.53 5.70
C GLY A 102 -14.70 3.10 4.34
N LYS A 103 -14.18 4.33 4.28
CA LYS A 103 -13.65 4.92 3.04
C LYS A 103 -12.15 4.65 2.92
N VAL A 104 -11.71 4.05 1.81
CA VAL A 104 -10.28 3.86 1.53
C VAL A 104 -9.67 5.19 1.09
N MET A 105 -8.60 5.60 1.79
CA MET A 105 -7.93 6.88 1.55
C MET A 105 -6.51 6.70 1.02
N LEU A 106 -5.86 5.59 1.40
CA LEU A 106 -4.51 5.25 0.99
C LEU A 106 -4.44 3.79 0.57
N LEU A 107 -3.49 3.47 -0.31
CA LEU A 107 -2.98 2.11 -0.47
C LEU A 107 -1.54 2.07 0.02
N VAL A 108 -1.18 1.01 0.73
CA VAL A 108 0.21 0.67 1.03
C VAL A 108 0.63 -0.51 0.18
N VAL A 109 1.82 -0.43 -0.41
CA VAL A 109 2.51 -1.54 -1.07
C VAL A 109 3.84 -1.75 -0.37
N ALA A 110 4.16 -2.97 0.04
CA ALA A 110 5.39 -3.26 0.76
C ALA A 110 5.92 -4.67 0.56
N ASP A 111 7.23 -4.83 0.71
CA ASP A 111 7.89 -6.13 0.78
C ASP A 111 9.22 -6.10 1.55
N GLN A 112 9.90 -7.25 1.55
CA GLN A 112 11.25 -7.47 2.09
C GLN A 112 12.22 -7.77 0.94
N GLY A 113 12.35 -6.82 0.00
CA GLY A 113 13.25 -6.96 -1.15
C GLY A 113 12.80 -8.00 -2.19
N GLY A 114 11.54 -8.42 -2.14
CA GLY A 114 10.97 -9.47 -2.99
C GLY A 114 11.15 -10.90 -2.46
N GLY A 115 11.80 -11.07 -1.30
CA GLY A 115 11.98 -12.35 -0.61
C GLY A 115 10.71 -12.85 0.07
N ALA A 116 10.69 -14.14 0.42
CA ALA A 116 9.54 -14.78 1.05
C ALA A 116 9.18 -14.11 2.39
N LEU A 117 7.91 -13.73 2.53
CA LEU A 117 7.38 -13.17 3.78
C LEU A 117 6.96 -14.28 4.72
N SER A 118 7.52 -14.29 5.94
CA SER A 118 7.06 -15.17 7.02
C SER A 118 5.63 -14.82 7.45
N GLU A 119 4.91 -15.77 8.06
CA GLU A 119 3.57 -15.49 8.60
C GLU A 119 3.58 -14.38 9.65
N ILE A 120 4.62 -14.33 10.49
CA ILE A 120 4.81 -13.29 11.50
C ILE A 120 4.95 -11.92 10.83
N SER A 121 5.73 -11.82 9.74
CA SER A 121 5.90 -10.58 8.98
C SER A 121 4.58 -10.09 8.37
N VAL A 122 3.77 -11.00 7.83
CA VAL A 122 2.45 -10.67 7.27
C VAL A 122 1.48 -10.21 8.35
N GLN A 123 1.50 -10.85 9.52
CA GLN A 123 0.68 -10.45 10.67
C GLN A 123 1.11 -9.10 11.22
N ALA A 124 2.42 -8.87 11.38
CA ALA A 124 2.98 -7.60 11.83
C ALA A 124 2.57 -6.45 10.90
N PHE A 125 2.70 -6.64 9.59
CA PHE A 125 2.23 -5.68 8.58
C PHE A 125 0.73 -5.37 8.76
N GLY A 126 -0.11 -6.41 8.90
CA GLY A 126 -1.55 -6.24 9.08
C GLY A 126 -1.91 -5.48 10.37
N LYS A 127 -1.20 -5.75 11.48
CA LYS A 127 -1.39 -5.04 12.75
C LYS A 127 -0.91 -3.59 12.70
N THR A 128 0.22 -3.34 12.06
CA THR A 128 0.72 -1.99 11.81
C THR A 128 -0.30 -1.17 11.00
N ALA A 129 -0.84 -1.75 9.93
CA ALA A 129 -1.90 -1.12 9.15
C ALA A 129 -3.15 -0.81 9.99
N GLN A 130 -3.62 -1.76 10.82
CA GLN A 130 -4.77 -1.52 11.72
C GLN A 130 -4.52 -0.37 12.71
N CYS A 131 -3.31 -0.27 13.26
CA CYS A 131 -2.93 0.84 14.14
C CYS A 131 -2.95 2.19 13.39
N ILE A 132 -2.46 2.23 12.15
CA ILE A 132 -2.50 3.42 11.30
C ILE A 132 -3.94 3.81 10.96
N GLU A 133 -4.80 2.85 10.59
CA GLU A 133 -6.22 3.08 10.31
C GLU A 133 -6.94 3.66 11.55
N ARG A 134 -6.68 3.11 12.74
CA ARG A 134 -7.22 3.65 13.99
C ARG A 134 -6.72 5.07 14.26
N ALA A 135 -5.43 5.34 14.04
CA ALA A 135 -4.88 6.69 14.19
C ALA A 135 -5.54 7.68 13.22
N LEU A 136 -5.70 7.31 11.95
CA LEU A 136 -6.42 8.12 10.94
C LEU A 136 -7.83 8.48 11.43
N GLY A 137 -8.55 7.51 11.98
CA GLY A 137 -9.86 7.74 12.59
C GLY A 137 -9.78 8.72 13.76
N ILE A 138 -8.87 8.52 14.72
CA ILE A 138 -8.77 9.41 15.89
C ILE A 138 -8.44 10.86 15.47
N PHE A 139 -7.51 11.05 14.54
CA PHE A 139 -7.07 12.40 14.15
C PHE A 139 -8.04 13.09 13.19
N SER A 140 -8.82 12.36 12.38
CA SER A 140 -9.82 12.98 11.50
C SER A 140 -11.02 13.57 12.24
N HIS A 141 -11.29 13.12 13.47
CA HIS A 141 -12.39 13.63 14.31
C HIS A 141 -11.96 14.77 15.23
N ARG A 142 -10.67 15.10 15.30
CA ARG A 142 -10.22 16.30 15.99
C ARG A 142 -10.54 17.49 15.09
N LYS A 143 -11.54 18.29 15.47
CA LYS A 143 -11.72 19.63 14.90
C LYS A 143 -10.40 20.39 15.09
N ALA A 144 -9.89 20.97 14.01
CA ALA A 144 -8.79 21.92 14.08
C ALA A 144 -9.21 23.16 14.89
#